data_AF-A0AAD5YUE9-F1
#
_entry.id   AF-A0AAD5YUE9-F1
#
_cell.length_a   1.000
_cell.length_b   1.000
_cell.length_c   1.000
_cell.angle_alpha   90.00
_cell.angle_beta   90.00
_cell.angle_gamma   90.00
#
_symmetry.space_group_name_H-M   'P 1'
#
loop_
_entity.id
_entity.type
_entity.pdbx_description
1 polymer ?
#
loop_
_entity_poly.entity_id
_entity_poly.type
_entity_poly.pdbx_seq_one_letter_code
_entity_poly.pdbx_strand_id
1 'polypeptide(L)'
;MSSRYSPTHHGTGHSETDHARRAEHARYVVLLKGASNIFMALGIMFLPIAVYDGPIPAFVSKMTGLQFIYRDADPGGTFALAALIMAAGVAALSAGMSHYEDAYKVIATMNAAFAYIGLLACIFSPKKFGSSVLLLGALQDVVWFLMIINAGGYTMSETFGMQHAYERMKRKRDELRHEQERRDREHQIRGEKDYVEKEGYGATGSTNTTSTGGGGGERHSGQHYQQQQPHSTMSASSGGGFGGSGFGTGVQHHGGTGSGGQQHQQQRYGAVPSGIEGEFGSHGLKTEKVRGFEHQ
;
A
#
# COMPACT_ATOMS: atom_id res chain seq x y z
N MET A 1 -25.03 -2.55 -60.01
CA MET A 1 -25.20 -3.30 -58.74
C MET A 1 -24.51 -2.50 -57.63
N SER A 2 -25.26 -1.63 -56.95
CA SER A 2 -24.73 -0.81 -55.86
C SER A 2 -25.02 -1.50 -54.53
N SER A 3 -23.98 -2.02 -53.90
CA SER A 3 -24.03 -2.61 -52.56
C SER A 3 -24.29 -1.49 -51.55
N ARG A 4 -25.53 -1.43 -51.02
CA ARG A 4 -25.87 -0.56 -49.89
C ARG A 4 -25.30 -1.17 -48.62
N TYR A 5 -24.13 -0.70 -48.21
CA TYR A 5 -23.65 -0.89 -46.84
C TYR A 5 -24.61 -0.15 -45.89
N SER A 6 -25.43 -0.91 -45.16
CA SER A 6 -26.17 -0.39 -44.02
C SER A 6 -25.30 -0.61 -42.79
N PRO A 7 -24.75 0.45 -42.15
CA PRO A 7 -24.04 0.28 -40.90
C PRO A 7 -25.05 -0.09 -39.82
N THR A 8 -25.00 -1.34 -39.38
CA THR A 8 -25.66 -1.80 -38.15
C THR A 8 -25.03 -1.11 -36.95
N HIS A 9 -25.59 0.04 -36.57
CA HIS A 9 -25.39 0.68 -35.27
C HIS A 9 -26.11 -0.13 -34.18
N HIS A 10 -25.50 -1.23 -33.73
CA HIS A 10 -25.98 -2.00 -32.59
C HIS A 10 -25.10 -1.72 -31.37
N GLY A 11 -25.67 -1.05 -30.35
CA GLY A 11 -25.37 -1.39 -28.95
C GLY A 11 -24.46 -0.49 -28.10
N THR A 12 -24.16 0.77 -28.45
CA THR A 12 -23.27 1.61 -27.62
C THR A 12 -23.97 2.53 -26.60
N GLY A 13 -25.27 2.78 -26.73
CA GLY A 13 -25.99 3.76 -25.89
C GLY A 13 -26.11 3.42 -24.40
N HIS A 14 -26.03 2.14 -24.03
CA HIS A 14 -26.10 1.73 -22.62
C HIS A 14 -24.79 1.91 -21.86
N SER A 15 -23.63 1.85 -22.54
CA SER A 15 -22.32 1.97 -21.89
C SER A 15 -22.04 3.42 -21.47
N GLU A 16 -22.37 4.40 -22.31
CA GLU A 16 -22.02 5.80 -22.09
C GLU A 16 -22.78 6.42 -20.90
N THR A 17 -24.04 6.05 -20.74
CA THR A 17 -24.89 6.51 -19.61
C THR A 17 -24.43 5.95 -18.27
N ASP A 18 -23.95 4.70 -18.25
CA ASP A 18 -23.43 4.07 -17.03
C ASP A 18 -22.09 4.67 -16.59
N HIS A 19 -21.21 5.02 -17.53
CA HIS A 19 -19.93 5.69 -17.22
C HIS A 19 -20.14 7.07 -16.61
N ALA A 20 -21.01 7.90 -17.21
CA ALA A 20 -21.33 9.23 -16.68
C ALA A 20 -21.90 9.15 -15.25
N ARG A 21 -22.81 8.20 -14.99
CA ARG A 21 -23.41 8.01 -13.66
C ARG A 21 -22.38 7.59 -12.61
N ARG A 22 -21.43 6.72 -12.97
CA ARG A 22 -20.33 6.30 -12.07
C ARG A 22 -19.38 7.45 -11.78
N ALA A 23 -19.03 8.25 -12.79
CA ALA A 23 -18.19 9.43 -12.61
C ALA A 23 -18.84 10.46 -11.68
N GLU A 24 -20.15 10.71 -11.81
CA GLU A 24 -20.89 11.57 -10.88
C GLU A 24 -20.94 11.02 -9.45
N HIS A 25 -21.12 9.70 -9.31
CA HIS A 25 -21.14 9.08 -7.99
C HIS A 25 -19.76 9.15 -7.31
N ALA A 26 -18.68 8.86 -8.03
CA ALA A 26 -17.31 9.01 -7.55
C ALA A 26 -17.03 10.46 -7.13
N ARG A 27 -17.47 11.43 -7.94
CA ARG A 27 -17.37 12.86 -7.64
C ARG A 27 -18.03 13.21 -6.30
N TYR A 28 -19.26 12.74 -6.08
CA TYR A 28 -19.97 12.99 -4.83
C TYR A 28 -19.23 12.41 -3.62
N VAL A 29 -18.72 11.18 -3.74
CA VAL A 29 -17.94 10.53 -2.67
C VAL A 29 -16.65 11.30 -2.37
N VAL A 30 -15.94 11.77 -3.40
CA VAL A 30 -14.72 12.58 -3.23
C VAL A 30 -15.00 13.92 -2.56
N LEU A 31 -16.11 14.58 -2.92
CA LEU A 31 -16.56 15.81 -2.25
C LEU A 31 -16.89 15.56 -0.77
N LEU A 32 -17.63 14.48 -0.49
CA LEU A 32 -17.99 14.11 0.88
C LEU A 32 -16.75 13.79 1.71
N LYS A 33 -15.76 13.10 1.13
CA LYS A 33 -14.45 12.89 1.78
C LYS A 33 -13.78 14.23 2.08
N GLY A 34 -13.69 15.13 1.09
CA GLY A 34 -13.05 16.44 1.27
C GLY A 34 -13.66 17.23 2.43
N ALA A 35 -14.99 17.29 2.48
CA ALA A 35 -15.72 17.90 3.58
C ALA A 35 -15.44 17.18 4.92
N SER A 36 -15.51 15.84 4.94
CA SER A 36 -15.24 15.05 6.14
C SER A 36 -13.82 15.28 6.68
N ASN A 37 -12.82 15.40 5.82
CA ASN A 37 -11.44 15.67 6.24
C ASN A 37 -11.30 17.08 6.83
N ILE A 38 -11.96 18.09 6.23
CA ILE A 38 -11.96 19.45 6.78
C ILE A 38 -12.64 19.48 8.16
N PHE A 39 -13.81 18.85 8.31
CA PHE A 39 -14.49 18.75 9.60
C PHE A 39 -13.65 18.00 10.63
N MET A 40 -12.97 16.92 10.24
CA MET A 40 -12.07 16.19 11.12
C MET A 40 -10.87 17.05 11.55
N ALA A 41 -10.23 17.76 10.62
CA ALA A 41 -9.11 18.65 10.94
C ALA A 41 -9.54 19.78 11.89
N LEU A 42 -10.70 20.40 11.64
CA LEU A 42 -11.30 21.38 12.54
C LEU A 42 -11.62 20.75 13.90
N GLY A 43 -12.15 19.53 13.92
CA GLY A 43 -12.41 18.78 15.15
C GLY A 43 -11.13 18.54 15.96
N ILE A 44 -10.02 18.19 15.32
CA ILE A 44 -8.72 18.04 15.98
C ILE A 44 -8.23 19.38 16.57
N MET A 45 -8.39 20.48 15.82
CA MET A 45 -7.92 21.80 16.26
C MET A 45 -8.78 22.39 17.40
N PHE A 46 -10.10 22.32 17.29
CA PHE A 46 -11.04 23.00 18.18
C PHE A 46 -11.63 22.09 19.28
N LEU A 47 -11.74 20.79 19.03
CA LEU A 47 -12.37 19.80 19.92
C LEU A 47 -11.49 18.56 20.12
N PRO A 48 -10.21 18.72 20.48
CA PRO A 48 -9.29 17.60 20.59
C PRO A 48 -9.71 16.59 21.67
N ILE A 49 -10.37 17.04 22.74
CA ILE A 49 -10.85 16.18 23.82
C ILE A 49 -11.81 15.12 23.27
N ALA A 50 -12.65 15.48 22.29
CA ALA A 50 -13.58 14.54 21.69
C ALA A 50 -12.89 13.54 20.75
N VAL A 51 -11.82 13.96 20.07
CA VAL A 51 -11.17 13.18 18.98
C VAL A 51 -10.00 12.33 19.49
N TYR A 52 -9.17 12.87 20.39
CA TYR A 52 -8.00 12.19 20.96
C TYR A 52 -8.34 11.50 22.28
N ASP A 53 -9.00 12.22 23.19
CA ASP A 53 -9.35 11.70 24.53
C ASP A 53 -10.70 10.96 24.55
N GLY A 54 -11.25 10.69 23.37
CA GLY A 54 -12.56 10.08 23.22
C GLY A 54 -12.60 8.59 23.61
N PRO A 55 -13.82 8.05 23.81
CA PRO A 55 -14.01 6.62 24.11
C PRO A 55 -13.57 5.73 22.95
N ILE A 56 -13.60 6.22 21.71
CA ILE A 56 -13.25 5.45 20.51
C ILE A 56 -11.75 5.15 20.46
N PRO A 57 -10.82 6.14 20.49
CA PRO A 57 -9.39 5.84 20.59
C PRO A 57 -9.01 5.00 21.81
N ALA A 58 -9.72 5.17 22.94
CA ALA A 58 -9.46 4.42 24.17
C ALA A 58 -9.85 2.94 23.99
N PHE A 59 -11.00 2.68 23.38
CA PHE A 59 -11.43 1.34 23.03
C PHE A 59 -10.47 0.67 22.03
N VAL A 60 -10.05 1.39 21.00
CA VAL A 60 -9.09 0.87 20.01
C VAL A 60 -7.74 0.57 20.64
N SER A 61 -7.22 1.47 21.49
CA SER A 61 -5.98 1.24 22.25
C SER A 61 -6.10 -0.01 23.13
N LYS A 62 -7.22 -0.18 23.84
CA LYS A 62 -7.48 -1.37 24.67
C LYS A 62 -7.54 -2.66 23.85
N MET A 63 -8.17 -2.63 22.67
CA MET A 63 -8.33 -3.79 21.80
C MET A 63 -7.02 -4.20 21.11
N THR A 64 -6.20 -3.23 20.73
CA THR A 64 -5.03 -3.46 19.87
C THR A 64 -3.71 -3.42 20.63
N GLY A 65 -3.69 -2.93 21.87
CA GLY A 65 -2.48 -2.71 22.66
C GLY A 65 -1.60 -1.56 22.16
N LEU A 66 -2.09 -0.76 21.20
CA LEU A 66 -1.39 0.43 20.71
C LEU A 66 -1.39 1.54 21.76
N GLN A 67 -0.35 2.37 21.72
CA GLN A 67 -0.23 3.51 22.63
C GLN A 67 -1.38 4.50 22.43
N PHE A 68 -1.91 4.95 23.56
CA PHE A 68 -2.85 6.05 23.63
C PHE A 68 -2.05 7.35 23.71
N ILE A 69 -2.15 8.20 22.69
CA ILE A 69 -1.44 9.49 22.66
C ILE A 69 -2.43 10.57 23.09
N TYR A 70 -2.12 11.21 24.22
CA TYR A 70 -2.82 12.41 24.67
C TYR A 70 -2.33 13.61 23.85
N ARG A 71 -3.22 14.54 23.52
CA ARG A 71 -2.87 15.77 22.79
C ARG A 71 -1.73 16.53 23.46
N ASP A 72 -1.78 16.64 24.79
CA ASP A 72 -0.84 17.45 25.56
C ASP A 72 0.58 16.87 25.59
N ALA A 73 0.74 15.60 25.19
CA ALA A 73 2.05 14.97 25.05
C ALA A 73 2.79 15.44 23.79
N ASP A 74 2.08 15.81 22.72
CA ASP A 74 2.66 16.32 21.47
C ASP A 74 1.70 17.28 20.72
N PRO A 75 1.60 18.54 21.17
CA PRO A 75 0.74 19.53 20.52
C PRO A 75 1.21 19.88 19.10
N GLY A 76 2.53 19.83 18.85
CA GLY A 76 3.13 20.13 17.55
C GLY A 76 2.78 19.09 16.50
N GLY A 77 2.96 17.80 16.82
CA GLY A 77 2.57 16.70 15.94
C GLY A 77 1.06 16.67 15.67
N THR A 78 0.25 16.95 16.68
CA THR A 78 -1.21 17.03 16.53
C THR A 78 -1.63 18.14 15.56
N PHE A 79 -1.03 19.33 15.68
CA PHE A 79 -1.32 20.45 14.76
C PHE A 79 -0.83 20.16 13.34
N ALA A 80 0.37 19.58 13.18
CA ALA A 80 0.91 19.18 11.89
C ALA A 80 0.01 18.13 11.20
N LEU A 81 -0.52 17.16 11.96
CA LEU A 81 -1.48 16.19 11.45
C LEU A 81 -2.79 16.86 11.02
N ALA A 82 -3.33 17.77 11.82
CA ALA A 82 -4.55 18.50 11.47
C ALA A 82 -4.35 19.32 10.18
N ALA A 83 -3.21 19.99 10.03
CA ALA A 83 -2.87 20.74 8.83
C ALA A 83 -2.76 19.83 7.59
N LEU A 84 -2.14 18.65 7.73
CA LEU A 84 -2.04 17.65 6.66
C LEU A 84 -3.43 17.15 6.24
N ILE A 85 -4.29 16.80 7.21
CA ILE A 85 -5.67 16.34 6.94
C ILE A 85 -6.47 17.46 6.28
N MET A 86 -6.32 18.71 6.71
CA MET A 86 -6.98 19.87 6.11
C MET A 86 -6.51 20.06 4.66
N ALA A 87 -5.21 20.00 4.39
CA ALA A 87 -4.66 20.09 3.04
C ALA A 87 -5.19 18.96 2.13
N ALA A 88 -5.24 17.72 2.64
CA ALA A 88 -5.84 16.59 1.93
C ALA A 88 -7.34 16.80 1.67
N GLY A 89 -8.06 17.39 2.63
CA GLY A 89 -9.48 17.74 2.48
C GLY A 89 -9.72 18.78 1.39
N VAL A 90 -8.91 19.85 1.35
CA VAL A 90 -8.97 20.88 0.30
C VAL A 90 -8.60 20.29 -1.07
N ALA A 91 -7.57 19.44 -1.14
CA ALA A 91 -7.21 18.75 -2.37
C ALA A 91 -8.36 17.85 -2.88
N ALA A 92 -9.02 17.12 -1.99
CA ALA A 92 -10.17 16.29 -2.33
C ALA A 92 -11.38 17.13 -2.76
N LEU A 93 -11.67 18.27 -2.12
CA LEU A 93 -12.72 19.18 -2.58
C LEU A 93 -12.41 19.74 -3.98
N SER A 94 -11.17 20.17 -4.21
CA SER A 94 -10.72 20.66 -5.52
C SER A 94 -10.88 19.57 -6.59
N ALA A 95 -10.44 18.34 -6.29
CA ALA A 95 -10.64 17.19 -7.16
C ALA A 95 -12.13 16.90 -7.42
N GLY A 96 -12.98 16.96 -6.38
CA GLY A 96 -14.42 16.77 -6.49
C GLY A 96 -15.16 17.87 -7.27
N MET A 97 -14.55 19.04 -7.45
CA MET A 97 -15.07 20.10 -8.33
C MET A 97 -14.63 19.91 -9.79
N SER A 98 -13.59 19.10 -10.04
CA SER A 98 -13.12 18.75 -11.38
C SER A 98 -14.12 17.84 -12.10
N HIS A 99 -14.02 17.80 -13.43
CA HIS A 99 -14.73 16.83 -14.27
C HIS A 99 -13.84 15.64 -14.70
N TYR A 100 -12.54 15.69 -14.35
CA TYR A 100 -11.57 14.68 -14.77
C TYR A 100 -11.54 13.50 -13.79
N GLU A 101 -11.81 12.29 -14.28
CA GLU A 101 -11.78 11.05 -13.48
C GLU A 101 -10.43 10.77 -12.82
N ASP A 102 -9.34 11.18 -13.49
CA ASP A 102 -8.00 10.95 -12.97
C ASP A 102 -7.75 11.70 -11.67
N ALA A 103 -8.43 12.83 -11.43
CA ALA A 103 -8.36 13.53 -10.15
C ALA A 103 -8.92 12.66 -9.01
N TYR A 104 -10.01 11.92 -9.26
CA TYR A 104 -10.60 11.02 -8.25
C TYR A 104 -9.69 9.82 -7.97
N LYS A 105 -9.07 9.26 -9.01
CA LYS A 105 -8.08 8.18 -8.87
C LYS A 105 -6.88 8.63 -8.06
N VAL A 106 -6.37 9.84 -8.28
CA VAL A 106 -5.26 10.41 -7.49
C VAL A 106 -5.65 10.53 -6.01
N ILE A 107 -6.85 11.01 -5.68
CA ILE A 107 -7.32 11.08 -4.29
C ILE A 107 -7.46 9.68 -3.69
N ALA A 108 -7.97 8.70 -4.44
CA ALA A 108 -8.02 7.31 -3.98
C ALA A 108 -6.61 6.77 -3.68
N THR A 109 -5.66 6.96 -4.60
CA THR A 109 -4.27 6.52 -4.42
C THR A 109 -3.60 7.19 -3.23
N MET A 110 -3.86 8.48 -3.02
CA MET A 110 -3.34 9.21 -1.87
C MET A 110 -3.86 8.60 -0.55
N ASN A 111 -5.15 8.25 -0.47
CA ASN A 111 -5.71 7.58 0.70
C ASN A 111 -5.12 6.19 0.90
N ALA A 112 -4.95 5.42 -0.19
CA ALA A 112 -4.32 4.11 -0.10
C ALA A 112 -2.88 4.21 0.42
N ALA A 113 -2.13 5.23 0.00
CA ALA A 113 -0.79 5.49 0.49
C ALA A 113 -0.78 5.86 1.99
N PHE A 114 -1.66 6.76 2.43
CA PHE A 114 -1.80 7.10 3.85
C PHE A 114 -2.22 5.90 4.70
N ALA A 115 -3.21 5.14 4.25
CA ALA A 115 -3.64 3.91 4.90
C ALA A 115 -2.50 2.89 5.00
N TYR A 116 -1.77 2.66 3.90
CA TYR A 116 -0.66 1.72 3.87
C TYR A 116 0.45 2.13 4.83
N ILE A 117 0.93 3.37 4.77
CA ILE A 117 1.99 3.87 5.65
C ILE A 117 1.52 3.86 7.12
N GLY A 118 0.28 4.28 7.39
CA GLY A 118 -0.28 4.29 8.74
C GLY A 118 -0.40 2.89 9.34
N LEU A 119 -0.87 1.91 8.56
CA LEU A 119 -0.94 0.51 8.98
C LEU A 119 0.46 -0.07 9.19
N LEU A 120 1.41 0.20 8.30
CA LEU A 120 2.80 -0.25 8.48
C LEU A 120 3.44 0.34 9.74
N ALA A 121 3.21 1.63 10.03
CA ALA A 121 3.69 2.26 11.26
C ALA A 121 3.12 1.58 12.50
N CYS A 122 1.83 1.22 12.46
CA CYS A 122 1.16 0.50 13.55
C CYS A 122 1.68 -0.93 13.72
N ILE A 123 2.01 -1.63 12.63
CA ILE A 123 2.48 -3.03 12.66
C ILE A 123 3.95 -3.13 13.05
N PHE A 124 4.82 -2.37 12.38
CA PHE A 124 6.28 -2.50 12.55
C PHE A 124 6.84 -1.72 13.74
N SER A 125 6.13 -0.70 14.22
CA SER A 125 6.62 0.14 15.32
C SER A 125 5.49 0.64 16.22
N PRO A 126 4.69 -0.28 16.81
CA PRO A 126 3.51 0.06 17.61
C PRO A 126 3.81 0.93 18.84
N LYS A 127 5.06 0.92 19.34
CA LYS A 127 5.51 1.68 20.51
C LYS A 127 6.21 3.00 20.19
N LYS A 128 6.60 3.24 18.93
CA LYS A 128 7.36 4.43 18.52
C LYS A 128 6.57 5.33 17.58
N PHE A 129 5.88 4.72 16.62
CA PHE A 129 5.16 5.43 15.57
C PHE A 129 3.67 5.08 15.53
N GLY A 130 3.29 3.89 15.99
CA GLY A 130 1.90 3.47 16.07
C GLY A 130 1.14 4.16 17.21
N SER A 131 -0.07 4.62 16.92
CA SER A 131 -1.03 5.08 17.93
C SER A 131 -2.44 4.62 17.55
N SER A 132 -3.34 4.54 18.53
CA SER A 132 -4.75 4.19 18.26
C SER A 132 -5.43 5.19 17.32
N VAL A 133 -5.07 6.47 17.41
CA VAL A 133 -5.56 7.55 16.52
C VAL A 133 -5.03 7.36 15.10
N LEU A 134 -3.74 7.03 14.93
CA LEU A 134 -3.15 6.76 13.62
C LEU A 134 -3.81 5.54 12.96
N LEU A 135 -4.08 4.48 13.74
CA LEU A 135 -4.77 3.29 13.24
C LEU A 135 -6.19 3.62 12.77
N LEU A 136 -6.95 4.41 13.55
CA LEU A 136 -8.28 4.87 13.19
C LEU A 136 -8.27 5.70 11.90
N GLY A 137 -7.33 6.63 11.77
CA GLY A 137 -7.15 7.41 10.54
C GLY A 137 -6.80 6.53 9.34
N ALA A 138 -5.89 5.58 9.51
CA ALA A 138 -5.53 4.64 8.44
C ALA A 138 -6.72 3.79 7.99
N LEU A 139 -7.52 3.27 8.94
CA LEU A 139 -8.74 2.52 8.63
C LEU A 139 -9.78 3.37 7.93
N GLN A 140 -9.96 4.63 8.34
CA GLN A 140 -10.85 5.58 7.67
C GLN A 140 -10.41 5.81 6.22
N ASP A 141 -9.11 5.96 5.97
CA ASP A 141 -8.59 6.11 4.61
C ASP A 141 -8.77 4.85 3.75
N VAL A 142 -8.69 3.65 4.33
CA VAL A 142 -9.07 2.39 3.63
C VAL A 142 -10.54 2.43 3.21
N VAL A 143 -11.44 2.83 4.10
CA VAL A 143 -12.88 2.91 3.79
C VAL A 143 -13.13 3.90 2.66
N TRP A 144 -12.54 5.09 2.72
CA TRP A 144 -12.68 6.09 1.65
C TRP A 144 -12.09 5.63 0.34
N PHE A 145 -10.93 4.99 0.37
CA PHE A 145 -10.31 4.40 -0.82
C PHE A 145 -11.25 3.39 -1.51
N LEU A 146 -11.80 2.44 -0.74
CA LEU A 146 -12.74 1.45 -1.25
C LEU A 146 -14.03 2.08 -1.77
N MET A 147 -14.57 3.09 -1.07
CA MET A 147 -15.76 3.81 -1.51
C MET A 147 -15.55 4.54 -2.84
N ILE A 148 -14.41 5.22 -3.03
CA ILE A 148 -14.12 5.93 -4.28
C ILE A 148 -13.95 4.94 -5.44
N ILE A 149 -13.21 3.84 -5.21
CA ILE A 149 -13.02 2.78 -6.22
C ILE A 149 -14.37 2.16 -6.61
N ASN A 150 -15.20 1.80 -5.63
CA ASN A 150 -16.49 1.18 -5.89
C ASN A 150 -17.47 2.14 -6.57
N ALA A 151 -17.47 3.42 -6.18
CA ALA A 151 -18.32 4.44 -6.80
C ALA A 151 -17.94 4.73 -8.25
N GLY A 152 -16.64 4.80 -8.55
CA GLY A 152 -16.13 5.01 -9.91
C GLY A 152 -16.09 3.74 -10.77
N GLY A 153 -16.23 2.56 -10.17
CA GLY A 153 -16.03 1.28 -10.85
C GLY A 153 -14.59 1.09 -11.34
N TYR A 154 -13.62 1.67 -10.63
CA TYR A 154 -12.20 1.58 -10.98
C TYR A 154 -11.63 0.24 -10.55
N THR A 155 -10.62 -0.25 -11.27
CA THR A 155 -9.80 -1.35 -10.77
C THR A 155 -8.64 -0.81 -9.93
N MET A 156 -8.19 -1.60 -8.94
CA MET A 156 -7.02 -1.26 -8.12
C MET A 156 -5.79 -0.94 -9.01
N SER A 157 -5.61 -1.70 -10.09
CA SER A 157 -4.53 -1.50 -11.06
C SER A 157 -4.60 -0.16 -11.80
N GLU A 158 -5.80 0.31 -12.13
CA GLU A 158 -6.01 1.62 -12.75
C GLU A 158 -5.71 2.75 -11.76
N THR A 159 -6.16 2.60 -10.51
CA THR A 159 -5.93 3.60 -9.46
C THR A 159 -4.44 3.81 -9.18
N PHE A 160 -3.66 2.73 -9.07
CA PHE A 160 -2.21 2.82 -8.85
C PHE A 160 -1.38 3.17 -10.11
N GLY A 161 -2.02 3.43 -11.26
CA GLY A 161 -1.30 3.65 -12.53
C GLY A 161 -0.49 2.44 -12.99
N MET A 162 -0.74 1.26 -12.41
CA MET A 162 -0.05 0.01 -12.75
C MET A 162 -0.59 -0.62 -14.03
N GLN A 163 -1.58 -0.02 -14.69
CA GLN A 163 -2.20 -0.57 -15.89
C GLN A 163 -1.16 -0.85 -16.99
N HIS A 164 -0.24 0.08 -17.25
CA HIS A 164 0.84 -0.14 -18.21
C HIS A 164 1.83 -1.23 -17.78
N ALA A 165 2.14 -1.33 -16.49
CA ALA A 165 2.99 -2.38 -15.97
C ALA A 165 2.31 -3.76 -16.07
N TYR A 166 1.01 -3.81 -15.80
CA TYR A 166 0.19 -5.00 -15.88
C TYR A 166 0.04 -5.47 -17.33
N GLU A 167 -0.21 -4.57 -18.28
CA GLU A 167 -0.26 -4.88 -19.71
C GLU A 167 1.08 -5.43 -20.21
N ARG A 168 2.20 -4.83 -19.79
CA ARG A 168 3.54 -5.35 -20.12
C ARG A 168 3.75 -6.74 -19.55
N MET A 169 3.38 -6.98 -18.29
CA MET A 169 3.49 -8.31 -17.68
C MET A 169 2.57 -9.33 -18.34
N LYS A 170 1.36 -8.93 -18.75
CA LYS A 170 0.43 -9.79 -19.47
C LYS A 170 0.98 -10.21 -20.83
N ARG A 171 1.47 -9.26 -21.63
CA ARG A 171 2.14 -9.56 -22.92
C ARG A 171 3.31 -10.53 -22.73
N LYS A 172 4.16 -10.27 -21.74
CA LYS A 172 5.29 -11.15 -21.43
C LYS A 172 4.85 -12.54 -20.98
N ARG A 173 3.75 -12.64 -20.23
CA ARG A 173 3.17 -13.93 -19.81
C ARG A 173 2.61 -14.72 -20.99
N ASP A 174 1.94 -14.04 -21.90
CA ASP A 174 1.38 -14.64 -23.11
C ASP A 174 2.51 -15.12 -24.05
N GLU A 175 3.59 -14.34 -24.18
CA GLU A 175 4.80 -14.73 -24.91
C GLU A 175 5.45 -15.98 -24.32
N LEU A 176 5.67 -16.03 -23.00
CA LEU A 176 6.25 -17.20 -22.32
C LEU A 176 5.36 -18.44 -22.46
N ARG A 177 4.04 -18.27 -22.43
CA ARG A 177 3.09 -19.37 -22.63
C ARG A 177 3.20 -19.92 -24.06
N HIS A 178 3.26 -19.05 -25.06
CA HIS A 178 3.45 -19.47 -26.45
C HIS A 178 4.81 -20.13 -26.68
N GLU A 179 5.88 -19.65 -26.04
CA GLU A 179 7.19 -20.28 -26.12
C GLU A 179 7.19 -21.68 -25.50
N GLN A 180 6.51 -21.85 -24.36
CA GLN A 180 6.37 -23.14 -23.69
C GLN A 180 5.56 -24.13 -24.53
N GLU A 181 4.44 -23.69 -25.12
CA GLU A 181 3.66 -24.51 -26.07
C GLU A 181 4.48 -24.93 -27.30
N ARG A 182 5.39 -24.07 -27.78
CA ARG A 182 6.30 -24.42 -28.89
C ARG A 182 7.31 -25.49 -28.48
N ARG A 183 7.93 -25.35 -27.31
CA ARG A 183 8.87 -26.36 -26.79
C ARG A 183 8.19 -27.70 -26.56
N ASP A 184 6.97 -27.70 -26.00
CA ASP A 184 6.21 -28.93 -25.77
C ASP A 184 5.88 -29.65 -27.08
N ARG A 185 5.49 -28.91 -28.13
CA ARG A 185 5.29 -29.48 -29.48
C ARG A 185 6.58 -30.04 -30.07
N GLU A 186 7.70 -29.33 -29.92
CA GLU A 186 9.01 -29.81 -30.40
C GLU A 186 9.44 -31.09 -29.68
N HIS A 187 9.22 -31.19 -28.37
CA HIS A 187 9.46 -32.40 -27.60
C HIS A 187 8.56 -33.57 -28.02
N GLN A 188 7.29 -33.29 -28.33
CA GLN A 188 6.34 -34.31 -28.79
C GLN A 188 6.76 -34.87 -30.16
N ILE A 189 7.11 -33.99 -31.12
CA ILE A 189 7.58 -34.41 -32.45
C ILE A 189 8.89 -35.20 -32.36
N ARG A 190 9.81 -34.79 -31.47
CA ARG A 190 11.08 -35.50 -31.29
C ARG A 190 10.87 -36.88 -30.68
N GLY A 191 10.00 -36.99 -29.66
CA GLY A 191 9.64 -38.28 -29.06
C GLY A 191 8.97 -39.24 -30.06
N GLU A 192 8.13 -38.72 -30.97
CA GLU A 192 7.50 -39.52 -32.02
C GLU A 192 8.52 -40.07 -33.03
N LYS A 193 9.49 -39.26 -33.46
CA LYS A 193 10.58 -39.72 -34.34
C LYS A 193 11.42 -40.82 -33.70
N ASP A 194 11.78 -40.66 -32.43
CA ASP A 194 12.56 -41.66 -31.68
C ASP A 194 11.79 -42.99 -31.53
N TYR A 195 10.45 -42.93 -31.50
CA TYR A 195 9.58 -44.13 -31.46
C TYR A 195 9.54 -44.85 -32.81
N VAL A 196 9.35 -44.10 -33.90
CA VAL A 196 9.32 -44.66 -35.27
C VAL A 196 10.66 -45.27 -35.66
N GLU A 197 11.79 -44.66 -35.27
CA GLU A 197 13.12 -45.20 -35.54
C GLU A 197 13.38 -46.52 -34.81
N LYS A 198 12.87 -46.66 -33.58
CA LYS A 198 12.97 -47.93 -32.82
C LYS A 198 12.10 -49.04 -33.39
N GLU A 199 10.90 -48.76 -33.89
CA GLU A 199 10.07 -49.78 -34.55
C GLU A 199 10.60 -50.15 -35.94
N GLY A 200 11.20 -49.19 -36.67
CA GLY A 200 11.76 -49.42 -38.00
C GLY A 200 12.95 -50.39 -38.04
N TYR A 201 13.75 -50.46 -36.97
CA TYR A 201 14.88 -51.40 -36.87
C TYR A 201 14.52 -52.76 -36.23
N GLY A 202 13.28 -52.94 -35.74
CA GLY A 202 12.82 -54.19 -35.11
C GLY A 202 12.16 -55.21 -36.06
N ALA A 203 11.83 -54.82 -37.29
CA ALA A 203 11.03 -55.66 -38.19
C ALA A 203 11.83 -56.67 -39.05
N THR A 204 13.16 -56.70 -38.95
CA THR A 204 14.03 -57.63 -39.69
C THR A 204 14.86 -58.51 -38.75
N GLY A 205 14.19 -59.29 -37.88
CA GLY A 205 14.94 -60.17 -36.97
C GLY A 205 14.12 -61.09 -36.06
N SER A 206 13.00 -61.66 -36.52
CA SER A 206 12.37 -62.79 -35.82
C SER A 206 12.62 -64.08 -36.59
N THR A 207 13.70 -64.78 -36.21
CA THR A 207 13.87 -66.20 -36.50
C THR A 207 13.54 -66.99 -35.24
N ASN A 208 12.64 -67.96 -35.40
CA ASN A 208 12.23 -68.93 -34.39
C ASN A 208 13.42 -69.54 -33.67
N THR A 209 13.50 -69.36 -32.34
CA THR A 209 14.18 -70.30 -31.47
C THR A 209 13.31 -70.60 -30.25
N THR A 210 12.70 -71.78 -30.30
CA THR A 210 12.10 -72.46 -29.16
C THR A 210 13.21 -72.86 -28.19
N SER A 211 13.22 -72.31 -26.98
CA SER A 211 13.96 -72.89 -25.85
C SER A 211 13.06 -73.00 -24.62
N THR A 212 12.63 -74.23 -24.38
CA THR A 212 12.30 -74.78 -23.07
C THR A 212 13.49 -74.64 -22.13
N GLY A 213 13.26 -74.13 -20.92
CA GLY A 213 14.25 -74.16 -19.84
C GLY A 213 13.94 -73.16 -18.74
N GLY A 214 13.61 -73.67 -17.55
CA GLY A 214 13.12 -72.89 -16.43
C GLY A 214 14.20 -72.35 -15.49
N GLY A 215 13.73 -71.81 -14.37
CA GLY A 215 14.51 -71.64 -13.15
C GLY A 215 14.95 -70.21 -12.86
N GLY A 216 14.25 -69.60 -11.92
CA GLY A 216 14.83 -68.99 -10.71
C GLY A 216 15.76 -67.78 -10.86
N GLY A 217 15.55 -66.78 -10.00
CA GLY A 217 16.64 -65.89 -9.60
C GLY A 217 16.23 -64.44 -9.42
N GLU A 218 16.17 -64.07 -8.15
CA GLU A 218 16.04 -62.74 -7.58
C GLU A 218 17.02 -61.67 -8.13
N ARG A 219 16.64 -60.39 -7.96
CA ARG A 219 17.41 -59.23 -7.43
C ARG A 219 17.18 -57.94 -8.24
N HIS A 220 16.61 -56.90 -7.59
CA HIS A 220 17.32 -55.71 -7.07
C HIS A 220 18.18 -55.02 -8.16
N SER A 221 18.01 -53.75 -8.52
CA SER A 221 17.92 -52.57 -7.65
C SER A 221 17.45 -51.35 -8.44
N GLY A 222 16.54 -50.56 -7.86
CA GLY A 222 16.13 -49.25 -8.38
C GLY A 222 17.25 -48.21 -8.19
N GLN A 223 17.66 -47.58 -9.28
CA GLN A 223 18.48 -46.37 -9.24
C GLN A 223 17.57 -45.14 -9.23
N HIS A 224 17.57 -44.45 -8.09
CA HIS A 224 17.00 -43.12 -7.93
C HIS A 224 17.83 -42.12 -8.75
N TYR A 225 17.22 -41.47 -9.74
CA TYR A 225 17.78 -40.26 -10.33
C TYR A 225 17.56 -39.10 -9.36
N GLN A 226 18.65 -38.65 -8.74
CA GLN A 226 18.71 -37.46 -7.91
C GLN A 226 18.73 -36.23 -8.83
N GLN A 227 17.61 -35.51 -8.86
CA GLN A 227 17.43 -34.27 -9.60
C GLN A 227 18.24 -33.15 -8.92
N GLN A 228 19.43 -32.86 -9.44
CA GLN A 228 20.24 -31.70 -9.03
C GLN A 228 19.57 -30.42 -9.52
N GLN A 229 19.13 -29.58 -8.58
CA GLN A 229 18.76 -28.19 -8.85
C GLN A 229 20.03 -27.33 -8.96
N PRO A 230 20.14 -26.43 -9.97
CA PRO A 230 21.23 -25.47 -10.01
C PRO A 230 20.98 -24.32 -9.01
N HIS A 231 21.90 -24.17 -8.05
CA HIS A 231 22.03 -22.98 -7.23
C HIS A 231 22.33 -21.76 -8.12
N SER A 232 21.39 -20.82 -8.19
CA SER A 232 21.65 -19.48 -8.71
C SER A 232 22.06 -18.58 -7.54
N THR A 233 23.36 -18.34 -7.41
CA THR A 233 23.91 -17.27 -6.57
C THR A 233 23.64 -15.93 -7.24
N MET A 234 22.66 -15.17 -6.73
CA MET A 234 22.51 -13.77 -7.08
C MET A 234 23.46 -12.91 -6.25
N SER A 235 24.43 -12.31 -6.93
CA SER A 235 25.28 -11.24 -6.46
C SER A 235 24.44 -9.99 -6.18
N ALA A 236 24.45 -9.52 -4.94
CA ALA A 236 23.94 -8.19 -4.58
C ALA A 236 24.98 -7.14 -4.99
N SER A 237 24.69 -6.42 -6.08
CA SER A 237 25.43 -5.23 -6.49
C SER A 237 24.63 -3.97 -6.12
N SER A 238 25.20 -3.26 -5.15
CA SER A 238 25.26 -1.80 -4.97
C SER A 238 24.44 -0.88 -5.88
N GLY A 239 23.82 0.12 -5.24
CA GLY A 239 23.98 1.51 -5.65
C GLY A 239 22.83 2.11 -6.43
N GLY A 240 22.03 2.94 -5.76
CA GLY A 240 21.01 3.75 -6.41
C GLY A 240 20.45 4.78 -5.44
N GLY A 241 21.25 5.80 -5.12
CA GLY A 241 20.79 6.96 -4.38
C GLY A 241 19.72 7.71 -5.17
N PHE A 242 18.53 7.82 -4.60
CA PHE A 242 17.47 8.70 -5.13
C PHE A 242 17.76 10.13 -4.68
N GLY A 243 18.25 10.93 -5.62
CA GLY A 243 18.36 12.38 -5.49
C GLY A 243 16.97 13.01 -5.48
N GLY A 244 16.65 13.69 -4.37
CA GLY A 244 15.49 14.55 -4.27
C GLY A 244 15.65 15.77 -5.18
N SER A 245 14.76 15.90 -6.15
CA SER A 245 14.57 17.14 -6.91
C SER A 245 13.75 18.09 -6.04
N GLY A 246 14.43 19.09 -5.49
CA GLY A 246 13.78 20.23 -4.83
C GLY A 246 12.99 21.05 -5.85
N PHE A 247 11.68 21.17 -5.63
CA PHE A 247 10.85 22.18 -6.27
C PHE A 247 11.22 23.56 -5.71
N GLY A 248 12.11 24.27 -6.39
CA GLY A 248 12.38 25.68 -6.13
C GLY A 248 11.38 26.54 -6.89
N THR A 249 10.38 27.08 -6.21
CA THR A 249 9.57 28.19 -6.73
C THR A 249 10.40 29.46 -6.69
N GLY A 250 10.91 29.87 -7.86
CA GLY A 250 11.53 31.16 -8.06
C GLY A 250 10.49 32.28 -8.04
N VAL A 251 10.49 33.08 -6.97
CA VAL A 251 9.83 34.37 -6.94
C VAL A 251 10.92 35.44 -7.09
N GLN A 252 10.94 36.09 -8.26
CA GLN A 252 11.74 37.28 -8.49
C GLN A 252 11.10 38.45 -7.75
N HIS A 253 11.81 39.01 -6.76
CA HIS A 253 11.54 40.35 -6.27
C HIS A 253 12.77 41.23 -6.50
N HIS A 254 12.59 42.19 -7.40
CA HIS A 254 13.43 43.36 -7.56
C HIS A 254 13.25 44.30 -6.36
N GLY A 255 14.36 44.87 -5.88
CA GLY A 255 14.38 46.21 -5.28
C GLY A 255 14.89 46.29 -3.85
N GLY A 256 15.83 47.21 -3.61
CA GLY A 256 15.99 47.86 -2.32
C GLY A 256 17.36 47.71 -1.68
N THR A 257 18.30 48.56 -2.11
CA THR A 257 19.50 48.93 -1.35
C THR A 257 19.12 49.50 0.01
N GLY A 258 19.63 48.91 1.09
CA GLY A 258 19.46 49.40 2.46
C GLY A 258 20.55 48.86 3.36
N SER A 259 21.61 49.66 3.52
CA SER A 259 22.71 49.43 4.46
C SER A 259 22.21 49.58 5.89
N GLY A 260 22.44 48.57 6.73
CA GLY A 260 22.08 48.59 8.15
C GLY A 260 22.76 47.43 8.86
N GLY A 261 23.84 47.74 9.58
CA GLY A 261 24.64 46.74 10.29
C GLY A 261 23.83 45.98 11.33
N GLN A 262 24.11 44.68 11.45
CA GLN A 262 23.71 43.89 12.60
C GLN A 262 24.92 43.20 13.22
N GLN A 263 24.95 43.39 14.53
CA GLN A 263 25.96 43.00 15.48
C GLN A 263 26.03 41.47 15.58
N HIS A 264 27.27 40.99 15.68
CA HIS A 264 27.59 39.67 16.22
C HIS A 264 26.96 39.50 17.61
N GLN A 265 26.02 38.57 17.74
CA GLN A 265 25.66 38.00 19.03
C GLN A 265 26.00 36.51 19.00
N GLN A 266 27.25 36.21 19.38
CA GLN A 266 27.67 34.86 19.75
C GLN A 266 26.91 34.47 21.02
N GLN A 267 25.93 33.58 20.90
CA GLN A 267 25.37 32.89 22.06
C GLN A 267 26.39 31.86 22.55
N ARG A 268 27.11 32.25 23.61
CA ARG A 268 27.85 31.35 24.49
C ARG A 268 26.88 30.29 25.04
N TYR A 269 27.15 29.02 24.75
CA TYR A 269 26.65 27.91 25.56
C TYR A 269 27.26 28.04 26.96
N GLY A 270 26.44 28.41 27.94
CA GLY A 270 26.78 28.40 29.36
C GLY A 270 26.82 26.97 29.87
N ALA A 271 27.93 26.61 30.50
CA ALA A 271 28.10 25.38 31.24
C ALA A 271 27.08 25.30 32.38
N VAL A 272 26.46 24.13 32.54
CA VAL A 272 25.57 23.78 33.66
C VAL A 272 26.44 23.55 34.91
N PRO A 273 26.22 24.28 36.02
CA PRO A 273 26.86 23.94 37.28
C PRO A 273 26.15 22.73 37.91
N SER A 274 26.90 21.66 38.10
CA SER A 274 26.57 20.53 38.97
C SER A 274 26.65 20.97 40.44
N GLY A 275 25.56 20.83 41.18
CA GLY A 275 25.59 20.84 42.65
C GLY A 275 24.41 21.55 43.29
N ILE A 276 23.32 20.80 43.52
CA ILE A 276 22.43 21.02 44.67
C ILE A 276 22.01 19.63 45.16
N GLU A 277 22.71 19.14 46.18
CA GLU A 277 22.17 18.15 47.11
C GLU A 277 21.08 18.85 47.92
N GLY A 278 19.85 18.34 47.81
CA GLY A 278 18.71 18.81 48.59
C GLY A 278 17.97 17.61 49.14
N GLU A 279 18.12 17.40 50.44
CA GLU A 279 17.35 16.48 51.27
C GLU A 279 15.85 16.64 51.01
N PHE A 280 15.19 15.59 50.52
CA PHE A 280 13.73 15.49 50.57
C PHE A 280 13.32 14.63 51.77
N GLY A 281 12.91 15.35 52.81
CA GLY A 281 12.29 14.80 54.00
C GLY A 281 10.97 14.08 53.71
N SER A 282 10.84 12.92 54.32
CA SER A 282 9.63 12.12 54.45
C SER A 282 8.53 12.93 55.17
N HIS A 283 7.49 13.34 54.45
CA HIS A 283 6.21 13.74 55.05
C HIS A 283 5.11 12.73 54.73
N GLY A 284 4.58 12.16 55.81
CA GLY A 284 3.69 11.01 55.82
C GLY A 284 2.31 11.25 55.21
N LEU A 285 1.83 10.17 54.61
CA LEU A 285 0.44 9.90 54.28
C LEU A 285 -0.41 9.90 55.55
N LYS A 286 -1.29 10.89 55.72
CA LYS A 286 -2.49 10.76 56.55
C LYS A 286 -3.64 10.29 55.67
N THR A 287 -3.98 9.02 55.78
CA THR A 287 -5.23 8.47 55.25
C THR A 287 -6.39 8.93 56.14
N GLU A 288 -7.27 9.76 55.56
CA GLU A 288 -8.49 10.20 56.21
C GLU A 288 -9.56 9.10 56.10
N LYS A 289 -10.02 8.65 57.28
CA LYS A 289 -10.97 7.57 57.47
C LYS A 289 -12.39 8.14 57.35
N VAL A 290 -12.99 8.08 56.17
CA VAL A 290 -14.40 8.43 55.97
C VAL A 290 -15.27 7.34 56.62
N ARG A 291 -16.05 7.75 57.62
CA ARG A 291 -16.98 6.92 58.40
C ARG A 291 -18.35 7.59 58.31
N GLY A 292 -19.39 6.82 57.98
CA GLY A 292 -20.78 7.13 58.31
C GLY A 292 -21.72 7.33 57.14
N PHE A 293 -22.40 6.25 56.74
CA PHE A 293 -23.76 6.33 56.20
C PHE A 293 -24.63 5.47 57.13
N GLU A 294 -25.42 6.13 57.96
CA GLU A 294 -26.51 5.53 58.73
C GLU A 294 -27.76 5.51 57.87
N HIS A 295 -28.44 4.36 57.86
CA HIS A 295 -29.79 4.17 57.34
C HIS A 295 -30.81 4.66 58.38
N GLN A 296 -31.76 5.48 57.94
CA GLN A 296 -33.15 5.46 58.38
C GLN A 296 -34.04 5.34 57.16
#